data_AF-A0A7C3UYV7-F1
#
_entry.id   AF-A0A7C3UYV7-F1
#
_cell.length_a   1.000
_cell.length_b   1.000
_cell.length_c   1.000
_cell.angle_alpha   90.00
_cell.angle_beta   90.00
_cell.angle_gamma   90.00
#
_symmetry.space_group_name_H-M   'P 1'
#
loop_
_entity.id
_entity.type
_entity.pdbx_description
1 polymer ?
#
loop_
_entity_poly.entity_id
_entity_poly.type
_entity_poly.pdbx_seq_one_letter_code
_entity_poly.pdbx_strand_id
1 'polypeptide(L)'
;MASEPAKQPGRRLAAIGRCLKIFLLNLWRRLLILGRYLVICFHQQRLCRAWRLLGRQIHQAVEGGEVNPMAVEEVQDRLAKAQMIQETKQRHYQAIAALREKIQASRAGEPPPPAESQASEAS
;
A
#
# COMPACT_ATOMS: atom_id res chain seq x y z
N MET A 1 -23.99 56.13 19.28
CA MET A 1 -24.41 55.32 18.12
C MET A 1 -23.24 54.43 17.76
N ALA A 2 -23.20 53.22 18.30
CA ALA A 2 -22.11 52.28 18.10
C ALA A 2 -22.15 51.76 16.66
N SER A 3 -21.09 52.02 15.90
CA SER A 3 -20.90 51.58 14.52
C SER A 3 -20.82 50.05 14.47
N GLU A 4 -21.74 49.44 13.73
CA GLU A 4 -21.68 48.02 13.37
C GLU A 4 -20.36 47.70 12.65
N PRO A 5 -19.67 46.59 12.99
CA PRO A 5 -18.50 46.17 12.24
C PRO A 5 -18.93 45.52 10.93
N ALA A 6 -19.07 46.34 9.89
CA ALA A 6 -19.28 45.87 8.53
C ALA A 6 -18.06 45.05 8.04
N LYS A 7 -18.35 43.80 7.64
CA LYS A 7 -17.68 43.03 6.58
C LYS A 7 -16.17 42.76 6.72
N GLN A 8 -15.82 41.55 7.16
CA GLN A 8 -14.62 40.86 6.65
C GLN A 8 -14.95 39.51 5.99
N PRO A 9 -15.70 39.50 4.87
CA PRO A 9 -15.94 38.28 4.08
C PRO A 9 -14.64 37.67 3.54
N GLY A 10 -13.65 38.50 3.18
CA GLY A 10 -12.36 38.04 2.64
C GLY A 10 -11.54 37.17 3.62
N ARG A 11 -11.59 37.48 4.92
CA ARG A 11 -10.86 36.73 5.95
C ARG A 11 -11.52 35.37 6.23
N ARG A 12 -12.86 35.31 6.16
CA ARG A 12 -13.64 34.06 6.23
C ARG A 12 -13.40 33.19 5.00
N LEU A 13 -13.39 33.77 3.80
CA LEU A 13 -13.09 33.05 2.55
C LEU A 13 -11.66 32.48 2.53
N ALA A 14 -10.68 33.24 3.01
CA ALA A 14 -9.30 32.75 3.14
C ALA A 14 -9.14 31.63 4.18
N ALA A 15 -9.95 31.63 5.24
CA ALA A 15 -9.99 30.53 6.22
C ALA A 15 -10.65 29.27 5.61
N ILE A 16 -11.76 29.43 4.88
CA ILE A 16 -12.43 28.34 4.16
C ILE A 16 -11.48 27.70 3.16
N GLY A 17 -10.75 28.49 2.35
CA GLY A 17 -9.77 27.97 1.40
C GLY A 17 -8.65 27.16 2.05
N ARG A 18 -8.16 27.61 3.22
CA ARG A 18 -7.15 26.86 4.00
C ARG A 18 -7.72 25.55 4.56
N CYS A 19 -8.92 25.57 5.13
CA CYS A 19 -9.60 24.35 5.58
C CYS A 19 -9.83 23.36 4.44
N LEU A 20 -10.29 23.84 3.28
CA LEU A 20 -10.53 23.01 2.10
C LEU A 20 -9.23 22.36 1.64
N LYS A 21 -8.13 23.13 1.56
CA LYS A 21 -6.81 22.62 1.18
C LYS A 21 -6.34 21.50 2.12
N ILE A 22 -6.48 21.68 3.43
CA ILE A 22 -6.12 20.65 4.43
C ILE A 22 -7.00 19.40 4.26
N PHE A 23 -8.31 19.59 4.06
CA PHE A 23 -9.25 18.50 3.85
C PHE A 23 -8.92 17.69 2.59
N LEU A 24 -8.67 18.36 1.45
CA LEU A 24 -8.27 17.70 0.20
C LEU A 24 -6.97 16.92 0.37
N LEU A 25 -5.96 17.51 1.05
CA LEU A 25 -4.70 16.80 1.31
C LEU A 25 -4.90 15.56 2.18
N ASN A 26 -5.76 15.65 3.21
CA ASN A 26 -6.07 14.51 4.07
C ASN A 26 -6.83 13.41 3.31
N LEU A 27 -7.84 13.81 2.53
CA LEU A 27 -8.64 12.90 1.71
C LEU A 27 -7.78 12.21 0.65
N TRP A 28 -6.90 12.95 -0.02
CA TRP A 28 -5.95 12.41 -0.99
C TRP A 28 -5.02 11.38 -0.35
N ARG A 29 -4.46 11.68 0.83
CA ARG A 29 -3.63 10.72 1.56
C ARG A 29 -4.40 9.44 1.89
N ARG A 30 -5.67 9.55 2.34
CA ARG A 30 -6.53 8.39 2.61
C ARG A 30 -6.84 7.58 1.35
N LEU A 31 -7.16 8.25 0.24
CA LEU A 31 -7.40 7.63 -1.06
C LEU A 31 -6.18 6.87 -1.57
N LEU A 32 -4.98 7.43 -1.46
CA LEU A 32 -3.74 6.74 -1.84
C LEU A 32 -3.50 5.47 -1.01
N ILE A 33 -3.76 5.54 0.29
CA ILE A 33 -3.66 4.36 1.17
C ILE A 33 -4.68 3.30 0.75
N LEU A 34 -5.95 3.70 0.56
CA LEU A 34 -7.01 2.78 0.13
C LEU A 34 -6.70 2.15 -1.23
N GLY A 35 -6.21 2.93 -2.18
CA GLY A 35 -5.81 2.48 -3.50
C GLY A 35 -4.71 1.41 -3.43
N ARG A 36 -3.69 1.59 -2.58
CA ARG A 36 -2.66 0.56 -2.35
C ARG A 36 -3.26 -0.72 -1.78
N TYR A 37 -4.14 -0.62 -0.79
CA TYR A 37 -4.80 -1.80 -0.23
C TYR A 37 -5.67 -2.52 -1.25
N LEU A 38 -6.43 -1.80 -2.06
CA LEU A 38 -7.24 -2.38 -3.13
C LEU A 38 -6.39 -3.13 -4.15
N VAL A 39 -5.26 -2.55 -4.57
CA VAL A 39 -4.33 -3.21 -5.51
C VAL A 39 -3.75 -4.49 -4.91
N ILE A 40 -3.33 -4.46 -3.64
CA ILE A 40 -2.83 -5.66 -2.94
C ILE A 40 -3.91 -6.73 -2.86
N CYS A 41 -5.13 -6.37 -2.43
CA CYS A 41 -6.26 -7.28 -2.36
C CYS A 41 -6.59 -7.87 -3.73
N PHE A 42 -6.57 -7.06 -4.79
CA PHE A 42 -6.83 -7.50 -6.15
C PHE A 42 -5.78 -8.52 -6.63
N HIS A 43 -4.50 -8.24 -6.42
CA HIS A 43 -3.43 -9.19 -6.73
C HIS A 43 -3.56 -10.50 -5.95
N GLN A 44 -3.88 -10.41 -4.66
CA GLN A 44 -4.06 -11.59 -3.81
C GLN A 44 -5.28 -12.42 -4.23
N GLN A 45 -6.38 -11.76 -4.60
CA GLN A 45 -7.57 -12.44 -5.10
C GLN A 45 -7.30 -13.13 -6.44
N ARG A 46 -6.51 -12.50 -7.34
CA ARG A 46 -6.11 -13.08 -8.62
C ARG A 46 -5.25 -14.32 -8.43
N LEU A 47 -4.29 -14.28 -7.50
CA LEU A 47 -3.48 -15.42 -7.09
C LEU A 47 -4.35 -16.55 -6.51
N CYS A 48 -5.22 -16.25 -5.54
CA CYS A 48 -6.09 -17.26 -4.93
C CYS A 48 -7.06 -17.89 -5.95
N ARG A 49 -7.48 -17.16 -6.99
CA ARG A 49 -8.29 -17.72 -8.08
C ARG A 49 -7.46 -18.66 -8.96
N ALA A 50 -6.25 -18.27 -9.34
CA ALA A 50 -5.35 -19.10 -10.13
C ALA A 50 -5.01 -20.42 -9.41
N TRP A 51 -4.66 -20.34 -8.11
CA TRP A 51 -4.39 -21.53 -7.29
C TRP A 51 -5.60 -22.44 -7.12
N ARG A 52 -6.80 -21.88 -6.93
CA ARG A 52 -8.04 -22.69 -6.87
C ARG A 52 -8.35 -23.40 -8.18
N LEU A 53 -8.09 -22.76 -9.32
CA LEU A 53 -8.28 -23.38 -10.63
C LEU A 53 -7.27 -24.51 -10.86
N LEU A 54 -6.00 -24.28 -10.51
CA LEU A 54 -4.95 -25.30 -10.57
C LEU A 54 -5.32 -26.51 -9.68
N GLY A 55 -5.74 -26.27 -8.44
CA GLY A 55 -6.14 -27.32 -7.52
C GLY A 55 -7.30 -28.18 -8.05
N ARG A 56 -8.27 -27.57 -8.74
CA ARG A 56 -9.38 -28.32 -9.38
C ARG A 56 -8.89 -29.20 -10.52
N GLN A 57 -7.98 -28.72 -11.36
CA GLN A 57 -7.43 -29.51 -12.46
C GLN A 57 -6.57 -30.67 -11.96
N ILE A 58 -5.75 -30.43 -10.94
CA ILE A 58 -4.96 -31.49 -10.30
C ILE A 58 -5.89 -32.55 -9.71
N HIS A 59 -6.98 -32.15 -9.05
CA HIS A 59 -7.94 -33.09 -8.49
C HIS A 59 -8.62 -33.94 -9.57
N GLN A 60 -9.05 -33.31 -10.68
CA GLN A 60 -9.65 -34.01 -11.82
C GLN A 60 -8.67 -34.99 -12.50
N ALA A 61 -7.39 -34.61 -12.63
CA ALA A 61 -6.34 -35.48 -13.16
C ALA A 61 -6.10 -36.72 -12.27
N VAL A 62 -6.09 -36.53 -10.94
CA VAL A 62 -5.98 -37.64 -9.97
C VAL A 62 -7.19 -38.56 -10.01
N GLU A 63 -8.41 -38.02 -10.08
CA GLU A 63 -9.64 -38.83 -10.22
C GLU A 63 -9.67 -39.62 -11.53
N GLY A 64 -9.04 -39.10 -12.60
CA GLY A 64 -8.87 -39.78 -13.88
C GLY A 64 -7.86 -40.94 -13.88
N GLY A 65 -7.20 -41.20 -12.74
CA GLY A 65 -6.23 -42.29 -12.60
C GLY A 65 -4.82 -41.96 -13.10
N GLU A 66 -4.51 -40.68 -13.33
CA GLU A 66 -3.14 -40.29 -13.68
C GLU A 66 -2.20 -40.39 -12.48
N VAL A 67 -1.13 -41.16 -12.64
CA VAL A 67 -0.12 -41.42 -11.59
C VAL A 67 0.74 -40.18 -11.30
N ASN A 68 0.81 -39.22 -12.24
CA ASN A 68 1.49 -37.93 -12.04
C ASN A 68 0.73 -36.75 -12.67
N PRO A 69 -0.24 -36.16 -11.94
CA PRO A 69 -1.06 -35.04 -12.43
C PRO A 69 -0.26 -33.74 -12.65
N MET A 70 0.99 -33.67 -12.19
CA MET A 70 1.88 -32.52 -12.43
C MET A 70 2.63 -32.62 -13.76
N ALA A 71 2.63 -33.78 -14.42
CA ALA A 71 3.27 -33.97 -15.73
C ALA A 71 2.38 -33.52 -16.90
N VAL A 72 1.07 -33.35 -16.67
CA VAL A 72 0.12 -32.90 -17.69
C VAL A 72 0.49 -31.49 -18.16
N GLU A 73 0.65 -31.29 -19.48
CA GLU A 73 1.06 -30.00 -20.06
C GLU A 73 0.17 -28.84 -19.60
N GLU A 74 -1.15 -29.04 -19.50
CA GLU A 74 -2.07 -28.01 -19.00
C GLU A 74 -1.79 -27.60 -17.55
N VAL A 75 -1.41 -28.55 -16.69
CA VAL A 75 -1.10 -28.29 -15.29
C VAL A 75 0.26 -27.59 -15.17
N GLN A 76 1.25 -27.99 -15.97
CA GLN A 76 2.56 -27.34 -16.03
C GLN A 76 2.46 -25.88 -16.48
N ASP A 77 1.71 -25.60 -17.55
CA ASP A 77 1.53 -24.24 -18.06
C ASP A 77 0.88 -23.30 -17.04
N ARG A 78 -0.08 -23.82 -16.28
CA ARG A 78 -0.75 -23.03 -15.23
C ARG A 78 0.10 -22.90 -13.98
N LEU A 79 0.90 -23.90 -13.65
CA LEU A 79 1.89 -23.83 -12.59
C LEU A 79 2.94 -22.75 -12.92
N ALA A 80 3.46 -22.74 -14.14
CA ALA A 80 4.41 -21.73 -14.63
C ALA A 80 3.82 -20.31 -14.55
N LYS A 81 2.55 -20.14 -14.95
CA LYS A 81 1.84 -18.85 -14.81
C LYS A 81 1.68 -18.44 -13.35
N ALA A 82 1.39 -19.37 -12.44
CA ALA A 82 1.29 -19.08 -11.01
C ALA A 82 2.65 -18.70 -10.40
N GLN A 83 3.71 -19.42 -10.77
CA GLN A 83 5.08 -19.14 -10.34
C GLN A 83 5.58 -17.78 -10.81
N MET A 84 5.34 -17.40 -12.08
CA MET A 84 5.70 -16.08 -12.58
C MET A 84 5.05 -14.92 -11.79
N ILE A 85 3.78 -15.09 -11.38
CA ILE A 85 3.10 -14.09 -10.56
C ILE A 85 3.72 -14.04 -9.15
N GLN A 86 4.10 -15.19 -8.60
CA GLN A 86 4.77 -15.28 -7.30
C GLN A 86 6.18 -14.68 -7.31
N GLU A 87 6.97 -14.93 -8.35
CA GLU A 87 8.29 -14.33 -8.53
C GLU A 87 8.19 -12.81 -8.64
N THR A 88 7.24 -12.31 -9.43
CA THR A 88 7.01 -10.86 -9.56
C THR A 88 6.70 -10.24 -8.19
N LYS A 89 5.86 -10.90 -7.38
CA LYS A 89 5.57 -10.49 -6.01
C LYS A 89 6.84 -10.49 -5.15
N GLN A 90 7.66 -11.55 -5.20
CA GLN A 90 8.92 -11.63 -4.44
C GLN A 90 9.92 -10.53 -4.81
N ARG A 91 10.10 -10.24 -6.11
CA ARG A 91 10.96 -9.14 -6.58
C ARG A 91 10.53 -7.79 -6.00
N HIS A 92 9.22 -7.54 -5.94
CA HIS A 92 8.70 -6.33 -5.30
C HIS A 92 8.98 -6.28 -3.80
N TYR A 93 8.86 -7.39 -3.07
CA TYR A 93 9.22 -7.43 -1.64
C TYR A 93 10.72 -7.20 -1.42
N GLN A 94 11.56 -7.79 -2.26
CA GLN A 94 13.02 -7.59 -2.21
C GLN A 94 13.38 -6.12 -2.49
N ALA A 95 12.76 -5.48 -3.48
CA ALA A 95 12.97 -4.07 -3.78
C ALA A 95 12.55 -3.17 -2.60
N ILE A 96 11.44 -3.47 -1.92
CA ILE A 96 10.99 -2.75 -0.74
C ILE A 96 11.96 -2.95 0.43
N ALA A 97 12.47 -4.16 0.64
CA ALA A 97 13.46 -4.45 1.67
C ALA A 97 14.76 -3.67 1.42
N ALA A 98 15.27 -3.69 0.19
CA ALA A 98 16.46 -2.94 -0.20
C ALA A 98 16.27 -1.41 -0.02
N LEU A 99 15.07 -0.88 -0.32
CA LEU A 99 14.76 0.52 -0.05
C LEU A 99 14.73 0.84 1.45
N ARG A 100 14.17 -0.05 2.28
CA ARG A 100 14.18 0.12 3.74
C ARG A 100 15.59 0.11 4.30
N GLU A 101 16.45 -0.78 3.84
CA GLU A 101 17.85 -0.83 4.23
C GLU A 101 18.59 0.44 3.83
N LYS A 102 18.38 0.96 2.61
CA LYS A 102 18.96 2.24 2.17
C LYS A 102 18.51 3.39 3.07
N ILE A 103 17.22 3.47 3.42
CA ILE A 103 16.70 4.50 4.32
C ILE A 103 17.30 4.36 5.73
N GLN A 104 17.41 3.13 6.25
CA GLN A 104 18.03 2.88 7.55
C GLN A 104 19.52 3.25 7.55
N ALA A 105 20.27 2.90 6.51
CA ALA A 105 21.67 3.27 6.34
C ALA A 105 21.85 4.79 6.25
N SER A 106 20.98 5.50 5.53
CA SER A 106 20.98 6.97 5.49
C SER A 106 20.65 7.59 6.84
N ARG A 107 19.76 6.98 7.64
CA ARG A 107 19.34 7.48 8.95
C ARG A 107 20.35 7.17 10.07
N ALA A 108 21.14 6.10 9.93
CA ALA A 108 22.21 5.74 10.86
C ALA A 108 23.40 6.72 10.83
N GLY A 109 23.48 7.61 9.84
CA GLY A 109 24.48 8.67 9.75
C GLY A 109 24.03 10.02 10.33
N GLU A 110 22.79 10.14 10.80
CA GLU A 110 22.25 11.41 11.32
C GLU A 110 22.34 11.41 12.86
N PRO A 111 23.19 12.25 13.47
CA PRO A 111 23.26 12.35 14.93
C PRO A 111 21.89 12.79 15.47
N PRO A 112 21.45 12.26 16.63
CA PRO A 112 20.18 12.66 17.22
C PRO A 112 20.16 14.18 17.39
N PRO A 113 19.03 14.86 17.08
CA PRO A 113 18.92 16.29 17.35
C PRO A 113 19.19 16.50 18.85
N PRO A 114 20.02 17.49 19.23
CA PRO A 114 20.26 17.77 20.63
C PRO A 114 18.91 18.01 21.31
N ALA A 115 18.69 17.31 22.43
CA ALA A 115 17.55 17.51 23.29
C ALA A 115 17.66 18.91 23.93
N GLU A 116 17.30 19.95 23.19
CA GLU A 116 17.18 21.29 23.75
C GLU A 116 15.82 21.39 24.47
N SER A 117 15.93 21.25 25.79
CA SER A 117 15.19 22.02 26.79
C SER A 117 13.69 21.79 26.90
N GLN A 118 13.34 20.74 27.63
CA GLN A 118 12.30 20.87 28.65
C GLN A 118 12.82 21.81 29.75
N ALA A 119 12.53 23.11 29.68
CA ALA A 119 12.50 24.03 30.84
C ALA A 119 11.99 25.41 30.39
N SER A 120 11.11 26.01 31.20
CA SER A 120 10.44 27.31 31.05
C SER A 120 9.21 27.26 30.11
N GLU A 121 7.98 27.52 30.53
CA GLU A 121 7.51 28.46 31.55
C GLU A 121 6.36 27.86 32.37
N ALA A 122 6.63 27.61 33.64
CA ALA A 122 5.63 27.77 34.69
C ALA A 122 6.11 28.97 35.52
N SER A 123 5.48 30.13 35.32
CA SER A 123 5.36 31.24 36.28
C SER A 123 4.31 32.22 35.75
#